data_AF-A0A5B0FKN2-F1
#
_entry.id   AF-A0A5B0FKN2-F1
#
_cell.length_a   1.000
_cell.length_b   1.000
_cell.length_c   1.000
_cell.angle_alpha   90.00
_cell.angle_beta   90.00
_cell.angle_gamma   90.00
#
_symmetry.space_group_name_H-M   'P 1'
#
loop_
_entity.id
_entity.type
_entity.pdbx_description
1 polymer ?
#
loop_
_entity_poly.entity_id
_entity_poly.type
_entity_poly.pdbx_seq_one_letter_code
_entity_poly.pdbx_strand_id
1 'polypeptide(L)'
;MKRFLIFFLLLRSVTVFSQNQAVTFVNTIPANYDPTTLLPGFMEVSPQISMPPGHVFVQPPTKQTYSWAQTMQKGSTHYNRNNLMNEGSIASFKANYPGRDYNGVPTIPAIFGLPCNGEELWVDGYNKKCWPNGPFTDAQARAKAHETWNAGNATNLWIGETMENFPFMPADKPMWNSFYDELAKLYEAKKGQDQKPFYLCHNYYSASPYNLNHTGTSRAQWEAMYSQEPSQWSLKSLYHAGGSLSRTNTVMEAIYYGPFDLNPGSTLNTLFLMEIWKKLGKNTGMFLFNQNEWAPESFTVGTPYAEGTLFRSDKPLHSPSFQILMGFLAHEYGNIFVDWGTILKQPESKKPVSFYQPINQSMDYWRPAPGGPASFPFYYLLGVGLPAQDFYIPLGGSGDYTYFGNLLWMQTGGQVAGGSPVYCSYRLDGGSWVERKANGSDIISAYFDKRGLARCRISGNKMMIYYFNVFADNLKHAIEIKHPSNPSKTYTGTVAGSGIHAVVVDL
;
A
#
# COMPACT_ATOMS: atom_id res chain seq x y z
N MET A 1 -5.33 9.54 73.24
CA MET A 1 -4.45 9.21 72.09
C MET A 1 -4.62 7.73 71.66
N LYS A 2 -5.76 7.32 71.08
CA LYS A 2 -5.97 5.89 70.66
C LYS A 2 -6.84 5.67 69.40
N ARG A 3 -7.04 6.71 68.56
CA ARG A 3 -7.84 6.61 67.32
C ARG A 3 -7.16 7.12 66.03
N PHE A 4 -5.91 7.61 66.12
CA PHE A 4 -5.19 8.18 64.97
C PHE A 4 -4.25 7.20 64.23
N LEU A 5 -3.97 6.02 64.77
CA LEU A 5 -3.00 5.08 64.20
C LEU A 5 -3.56 4.14 63.11
N ILE A 6 -4.88 4.00 62.98
CA ILE A 6 -5.50 3.00 62.09
C ILE A 6 -5.61 3.52 60.64
N PHE A 7 -5.67 4.84 60.42
CA PHE A 7 -5.80 5.41 59.08
C PHE A 7 -4.50 5.32 58.25
N PHE A 8 -3.33 5.36 58.92
CA PHE A 8 -2.03 5.22 58.24
C PHE A 8 -1.65 3.77 57.88
N LEU A 9 -2.30 2.77 58.48
CA LEU A 9 -2.05 1.34 58.20
C LEU A 9 -2.91 0.79 57.04
N LEU A 10 -3.89 1.56 56.56
CA LEU A 10 -4.66 1.27 55.34
C LEU A 10 -4.09 1.93 54.08
N LEU A 11 -3.15 2.87 54.23
CA LEU A 11 -2.20 3.26 53.18
C LEU A 11 -1.07 2.21 53.02
N ARG A 12 -1.44 0.92 53.06
CA ARG A 12 -0.62 -0.13 52.45
C ARG A 12 -0.59 0.18 50.97
N SER A 13 0.49 0.84 50.57
CA SER A 13 1.16 0.69 49.29
C SER A 13 0.59 -0.47 48.48
N VAL A 14 -0.36 -0.16 47.60
CA VAL A 14 -0.64 -1.00 46.45
C VAL A 14 0.64 -0.92 45.64
N THR A 15 1.56 -1.84 45.92
CA THR A 15 2.76 -2.03 45.13
C THR A 15 2.25 -2.55 43.80
N VAL A 16 1.97 -1.62 42.89
CA VAL A 16 1.57 -1.96 41.52
C VAL A 16 2.80 -2.60 40.90
N PHE A 17 2.90 -3.92 41.03
CA PHE A 17 3.95 -4.70 40.41
C PHE A 17 3.90 -4.42 38.91
N SER A 18 4.93 -3.74 38.41
CA SER A 18 5.08 -3.52 36.97
C SER A 18 5.23 -4.88 36.31
N GLN A 19 4.21 -5.31 35.58
CA GLN A 19 4.22 -6.58 34.89
C GLN A 19 4.96 -6.38 33.57
N ASN A 20 6.26 -6.67 33.58
CA ASN A 20 7.06 -6.66 32.36
C ASN A 20 6.99 -8.04 31.69
N GLN A 21 6.43 -8.09 30.48
CA GLN A 21 6.25 -9.29 29.68
C GLN A 21 7.17 -9.24 28.46
N ALA A 22 8.17 -10.12 28.42
CA ALA A 22 9.01 -10.28 27.24
C ALA A 22 8.19 -10.81 26.05
N VAL A 23 8.42 -10.24 24.87
CA VAL A 23 7.80 -10.63 23.61
C VAL A 23 8.87 -10.87 22.54
N THR A 24 8.64 -11.84 21.67
CA THR A 24 9.45 -12.07 20.46
C THR A 24 8.63 -11.63 19.26
N PHE A 25 9.10 -10.62 18.53
CA PHE A 25 8.45 -10.20 17.29
C PHE A 25 8.57 -11.28 16.22
N VAL A 26 7.52 -11.44 15.41
CA VAL A 26 7.45 -12.46 14.37
C VAL A 26 8.43 -12.12 13.25
N ASN A 27 9.42 -12.98 13.01
CA ASN A 27 10.15 -12.95 11.75
C ASN A 27 9.24 -13.53 10.65
N THR A 28 8.81 -12.69 9.71
CA THR A 28 7.91 -13.10 8.63
C THR A 28 8.60 -13.70 7.42
N ILE A 29 9.93 -13.58 7.29
CA ILE A 29 10.68 -14.20 6.20
C ILE A 29 10.89 -15.67 6.57
N PRO A 30 10.35 -16.64 5.80
CA PRO A 30 10.51 -18.05 6.10
C PRO A 30 11.98 -18.49 6.06
N ALA A 31 12.37 -19.40 6.94
CA ALA A 31 13.78 -19.80 7.12
C ALA A 31 14.42 -20.46 5.88
N ASN A 32 13.60 -20.95 4.95
CA ASN A 32 14.00 -21.54 3.67
C ASN A 32 13.83 -20.60 2.46
N TYR A 33 13.56 -19.30 2.67
CA TYR A 33 13.58 -18.31 1.60
C TYR A 33 15.01 -17.99 1.18
N ASP A 34 15.32 -18.20 -0.10
CA ASP A 34 16.62 -17.90 -0.69
C ASP A 34 16.52 -16.69 -1.65
N PRO A 35 16.90 -15.48 -1.21
CA PRO A 35 16.89 -14.29 -2.06
C PRO A 35 17.92 -14.31 -3.17
N THR A 36 18.92 -15.22 -3.16
CA THR A 36 19.98 -15.27 -4.18
C THR A 36 19.47 -15.78 -5.53
N THR A 37 18.34 -16.51 -5.53
CA THR A 37 17.65 -16.98 -6.74
C THR A 37 17.11 -15.85 -7.62
N LEU A 38 16.82 -14.69 -6.99
CA LEU A 38 16.12 -13.55 -7.60
C LEU A 38 14.82 -13.99 -8.30
N LEU A 39 14.04 -14.85 -7.63
CA LEU A 39 12.72 -15.34 -8.01
C LEU A 39 11.70 -15.08 -6.90
N PRO A 40 10.40 -14.92 -7.25
CA PRO A 40 9.31 -15.21 -6.33
C PRO A 40 9.49 -16.59 -5.72
N GLY A 41 9.63 -16.64 -4.39
CA GLY A 41 9.72 -17.86 -3.59
C GLY A 41 8.60 -18.01 -2.54
N PHE A 42 7.80 -16.97 -2.30
CA PHE A 42 6.74 -17.00 -1.27
C PHE A 42 5.67 -18.07 -1.54
N MET A 43 5.45 -18.44 -2.81
CA MET A 43 4.50 -19.48 -3.23
C MET A 43 4.94 -20.87 -2.75
N GLU A 44 6.23 -21.06 -2.55
CA GLU A 44 6.87 -22.30 -2.09
C GLU A 44 7.09 -22.27 -0.57
N VAL A 45 7.56 -21.14 -0.03
CA VAL A 45 8.06 -21.08 1.36
C VAL A 45 7.02 -20.64 2.40
N SER A 46 5.95 -19.95 1.99
CA SER A 46 4.97 -19.39 2.94
C SER A 46 3.84 -20.37 3.28
N PRO A 47 3.17 -20.27 4.44
CA PRO A 47 2.01 -21.08 4.74
C PRO A 47 0.82 -20.73 3.81
N GLN A 48 -0.14 -21.64 3.70
CA GLN A 48 -1.49 -21.28 3.24
C GLN A 48 -2.17 -20.46 4.35
N ILE A 49 -2.78 -19.33 3.97
CA ILE A 49 -3.42 -18.41 4.90
C ILE A 49 -4.48 -17.60 4.15
N SER A 50 -5.55 -17.20 4.84
CA SER A 50 -6.61 -16.38 4.27
C SER A 50 -6.57 -14.98 4.86
N MET A 51 -6.72 -13.97 4.00
CA MET A 51 -6.96 -12.60 4.43
C MET A 51 -8.33 -12.51 5.13
N PRO A 52 -8.46 -11.79 6.27
CA PRO A 52 -9.73 -11.53 6.94
C PRO A 52 -10.79 -10.87 6.04
N PRO A 53 -12.10 -11.05 6.34
CA PRO A 53 -13.16 -10.35 5.64
C PRO A 53 -12.99 -8.83 5.66
N GLY A 54 -13.33 -8.16 4.55
CA GLY A 54 -13.21 -6.70 4.42
C GLY A 54 -11.81 -6.19 4.04
N HIS A 55 -10.85 -7.08 3.81
CA HIS A 55 -9.50 -6.76 3.34
C HIS A 55 -9.27 -7.28 1.91
N VAL A 56 -8.54 -6.50 1.12
CA VAL A 56 -8.29 -6.75 -0.31
C VAL A 56 -6.80 -6.84 -0.57
N PHE A 57 -6.32 -8.00 -1.01
CA PHE A 57 -4.96 -8.16 -1.51
C PHE A 57 -5.03 -8.53 -2.99
N VAL A 58 -4.59 -7.60 -3.84
CA VAL A 58 -4.25 -7.84 -5.24
C VAL A 58 -2.75 -8.06 -5.29
N GLN A 59 -2.34 -9.31 -5.45
CA GLN A 59 -0.94 -9.63 -5.74
C GLN A 59 -0.67 -9.43 -7.24
N PRO A 60 0.57 -9.09 -7.66
CA PRO A 60 0.91 -9.09 -9.08
C PRO A 60 0.92 -10.54 -9.58
N PRO A 61 0.83 -10.76 -10.89
CA PRO A 61 0.92 -12.11 -11.45
C PRO A 61 2.34 -12.64 -11.25
N THR A 62 2.49 -13.62 -10.37
CA THR A 62 3.69 -14.47 -10.32
C THR A 62 3.68 -15.37 -11.54
N LYS A 63 4.42 -15.01 -12.61
CA LYS A 63 4.51 -15.90 -13.76
C LYS A 63 5.53 -17.02 -13.49
N GLN A 64 5.11 -17.98 -12.68
CA GLN A 64 5.50 -19.38 -12.82
C GLN A 64 4.22 -20.21 -12.95
N THR A 65 4.26 -21.52 -12.74
CA THR A 65 3.15 -22.47 -12.98
C THR A 65 2.00 -22.38 -11.96
N TYR A 66 1.80 -21.22 -11.33
CA TYR A 66 0.81 -21.02 -10.27
C TYR A 66 -0.56 -20.69 -10.82
N SER A 67 -1.50 -21.58 -10.54
CA SER A 67 -2.92 -21.38 -10.77
C SER A 67 -3.51 -20.28 -9.89
N TRP A 68 -4.62 -19.69 -10.33
CA TRP A 68 -5.46 -18.78 -9.55
C TRP A 68 -5.79 -19.39 -8.18
N ALA A 69 -6.04 -20.70 -8.12
CA ALA A 69 -6.31 -21.45 -6.90
C ALA A 69 -5.12 -21.40 -5.93
N GLN A 70 -3.90 -21.64 -6.41
CA GLN A 70 -2.69 -21.60 -5.59
C GLN A 70 -2.43 -20.18 -5.07
N THR A 71 -2.56 -19.14 -5.90
CA THR A 71 -2.38 -17.74 -5.48
C THR A 71 -3.42 -17.33 -4.43
N MET A 72 -4.69 -17.73 -4.60
CA MET A 72 -5.76 -17.46 -3.62
C MET A 72 -5.57 -18.23 -2.29
N GLN A 73 -4.93 -19.41 -2.30
CA GLN A 73 -4.57 -20.15 -1.08
C GLN A 73 -3.48 -19.47 -0.23
N LYS A 74 -2.75 -18.51 -0.80
CA LYS A 74 -1.73 -17.71 -0.10
C LYS A 74 -2.28 -16.39 0.47
N GLY A 75 -3.58 -16.15 0.38
CA GLY A 75 -4.24 -15.00 1.00
C GLY A 75 -4.52 -13.84 0.05
N SER A 76 -4.11 -13.93 -1.22
CA SER A 76 -4.65 -13.06 -2.26
C SER A 76 -6.17 -13.18 -2.30
N THR A 77 -6.88 -12.05 -2.37
CA THR A 77 -8.34 -12.04 -2.46
C THR A 77 -8.84 -11.61 -3.82
N HIS A 78 -8.00 -10.95 -4.62
CA HIS A 78 -8.34 -10.44 -5.95
C HIS A 78 -7.21 -10.73 -6.95
N TYR A 79 -7.55 -10.84 -8.23
CA TYR A 79 -6.61 -11.09 -9.33
C TYR A 79 -6.75 -10.04 -10.43
N ASN A 80 -5.63 -9.52 -10.93
CA ASN A 80 -5.63 -8.53 -12.02
C ASN A 80 -6.03 -9.19 -13.35
N ARG A 81 -7.17 -8.77 -13.92
CA ARG A 81 -7.81 -9.41 -15.08
C ARG A 81 -6.95 -9.39 -16.33
N ASN A 82 -6.08 -8.38 -16.46
CA ASN A 82 -5.17 -8.21 -17.59
C ASN A 82 -4.15 -9.36 -17.72
N ASN A 83 -4.08 -10.23 -16.70
CA ASN A 83 -3.13 -11.34 -16.60
C ASN A 83 -3.81 -12.72 -16.50
N LEU A 84 -5.15 -12.79 -16.57
CA LEU A 84 -5.91 -14.05 -16.45
C LEU A 84 -5.70 -15.00 -17.64
N MET A 85 -5.36 -14.48 -18.83
CA MET A 85 -5.39 -15.24 -20.08
C MET A 85 -4.41 -16.43 -20.19
N ASN A 86 -3.59 -16.67 -19.17
CA ASN A 86 -2.66 -17.82 -19.11
C ASN A 86 -3.30 -19.12 -18.60
N GLU A 87 -4.43 -19.03 -17.88
CA GLU A 87 -5.13 -20.19 -17.27
C GLU A 87 -6.58 -20.35 -17.76
N GLY A 88 -7.15 -19.29 -18.37
CA GLY A 88 -8.47 -19.37 -19.00
C GLY A 88 -9.01 -18.01 -19.40
N SER A 89 -10.32 -17.96 -19.67
CA SER A 89 -11.02 -16.71 -19.98
C SER A 89 -11.43 -15.95 -18.73
N ILE A 90 -11.66 -14.63 -18.87
CA ILE A 90 -12.25 -13.80 -17.81
C ILE A 90 -13.61 -14.36 -17.35
N ALA A 91 -14.39 -14.96 -18.26
CA ALA A 91 -15.66 -15.61 -17.93
C ALA A 91 -15.45 -16.86 -17.03
N SER A 92 -14.44 -17.69 -17.33
CA SER A 92 -14.07 -18.84 -16.48
C SER A 92 -13.61 -18.39 -15.09
N PHE A 93 -12.77 -17.35 -15.02
CA PHE A 93 -12.36 -16.79 -13.74
C PHE A 93 -13.57 -16.26 -12.94
N LYS A 94 -14.46 -15.48 -13.57
CA LYS A 94 -15.66 -14.93 -12.91
C LYS A 94 -16.64 -16.02 -12.44
N ALA A 95 -16.70 -17.17 -13.10
CA ALA A 95 -17.51 -18.31 -12.67
C ALA A 95 -16.93 -18.98 -11.41
N ASN A 96 -15.61 -19.18 -11.35
CA ASN A 96 -14.93 -19.85 -10.23
C ASN A 96 -14.66 -18.91 -9.03
N TYR A 97 -14.40 -17.63 -9.30
CA TYR A 97 -14.01 -16.61 -8.33
C TYR A 97 -14.89 -15.35 -8.44
N PRO A 98 -16.23 -15.47 -8.28
CA PRO A 98 -17.17 -14.40 -8.59
C PRO A 98 -16.96 -13.15 -7.72
N GLY A 99 -16.61 -12.04 -8.37
CA GLY A 99 -16.34 -10.74 -7.73
C GLY A 99 -14.90 -10.56 -7.24
N ARG A 100 -13.96 -11.44 -7.61
CA ARG A 100 -12.53 -11.34 -7.26
C ARG A 100 -11.65 -10.82 -8.39
N ASP A 101 -12.20 -10.40 -9.53
CA ASP A 101 -11.40 -9.79 -10.59
C ASP A 101 -11.18 -8.30 -10.34
N TYR A 102 -10.09 -7.78 -10.89
CA TYR A 102 -9.69 -6.38 -10.81
C TYR A 102 -9.28 -5.87 -12.20
N ASN A 103 -9.77 -4.70 -12.61
CA ASN A 103 -9.55 -4.20 -13.98
C ASN A 103 -8.16 -3.59 -14.27
N GLY A 104 -7.23 -3.62 -13.29
CA GLY A 104 -5.84 -3.20 -13.51
C GLY A 104 -5.71 -1.75 -14.00
N VAL A 105 -6.12 -0.78 -13.17
CA VAL A 105 -6.09 0.67 -13.45
C VAL A 105 -6.56 1.08 -14.86
N PRO A 106 -7.85 0.89 -15.21
CA PRO A 106 -8.37 1.31 -16.51
C PRO A 106 -8.26 2.82 -16.67
N THR A 107 -7.71 3.25 -17.81
CA THR A 107 -7.51 4.65 -18.19
C THR A 107 -8.82 5.31 -18.63
N ILE A 108 -8.90 6.64 -18.57
CA ILE A 108 -10.06 7.42 -19.07
C ILE A 108 -10.58 6.96 -20.45
N PRO A 109 -9.74 6.73 -21.48
CA PRO A 109 -10.21 6.22 -22.77
C PRO A 109 -10.84 4.82 -22.68
N ALA A 110 -10.31 3.94 -21.82
CA ALA A 110 -10.87 2.60 -21.60
C ALA A 110 -12.17 2.62 -20.77
N ILE A 111 -12.32 3.57 -19.84
CA ILE A 111 -13.54 3.77 -19.05
C ILE A 111 -14.66 4.33 -19.93
N PHE A 112 -14.38 5.36 -20.73
CA PHE A 112 -15.41 6.14 -21.43
C PHE A 112 -15.52 5.89 -22.94
N GLY A 113 -14.61 5.12 -23.54
CA GLY A 113 -14.56 4.89 -24.99
C GLY A 113 -14.15 6.13 -25.79
N LEU A 114 -13.23 6.95 -25.27
CA LEU A 114 -12.81 8.19 -25.94
C LEU A 114 -11.81 7.92 -27.07
N PRO A 115 -12.04 8.44 -28.29
CA PRO A 115 -11.16 8.18 -29.44
C PRO A 115 -9.86 8.99 -29.45
N CYS A 116 -9.77 10.04 -28.61
CA CYS A 116 -8.55 10.83 -28.40
C CYS A 116 -7.88 11.39 -29.69
N ASN A 117 -8.70 11.84 -30.64
CA ASN A 117 -8.30 12.29 -31.98
C ASN A 117 -8.61 13.77 -32.28
N GLY A 118 -8.98 14.56 -31.27
CA GLY A 118 -9.22 16.00 -31.39
C GLY A 118 -7.95 16.86 -31.42
N GLU A 119 -8.14 18.18 -31.38
CA GLU A 119 -7.06 19.17 -31.27
C GLU A 119 -6.31 19.04 -29.93
N GLU A 120 -4.97 19.03 -29.97
CA GLU A 120 -4.13 18.96 -28.77
C GLU A 120 -4.01 20.33 -28.07
N LEU A 121 -5.10 20.73 -27.40
CA LEU A 121 -5.21 22.00 -26.70
C LEU A 121 -5.72 21.78 -25.28
N TRP A 122 -4.93 22.25 -24.29
CA TRP A 122 -5.31 22.24 -22.88
C TRP A 122 -6.25 23.42 -22.55
N VAL A 123 -7.41 23.12 -21.96
CA VAL A 123 -8.42 24.09 -21.53
C VAL A 123 -8.97 23.64 -20.18
N ASP A 124 -9.01 24.54 -19.18
CA ASP A 124 -9.61 24.26 -17.86
C ASP A 124 -9.14 22.93 -17.22
N GLY A 125 -7.84 22.63 -17.38
CA GLY A 125 -7.19 21.45 -16.85
C GLY A 125 -7.38 20.14 -17.61
N TYR A 126 -8.16 20.09 -18.70
CA TYR A 126 -8.31 18.90 -19.56
C TYR A 126 -7.78 19.16 -20.98
N ASN A 127 -7.50 18.12 -21.75
CA ASN A 127 -7.06 18.23 -23.14
C ASN A 127 -8.21 17.94 -24.14
N LYS A 128 -8.46 18.87 -25.07
CA LYS A 128 -9.47 18.76 -26.13
C LYS A 128 -9.25 17.57 -27.07
N LYS A 129 -8.05 16.99 -27.11
CA LYS A 129 -7.74 15.79 -27.89
C LYS A 129 -8.65 14.62 -27.53
N CYS A 130 -8.89 14.43 -26.23
CA CYS A 130 -9.83 13.43 -25.70
C CYS A 130 -11.19 14.02 -25.30
N TRP A 131 -11.23 15.32 -24.95
CA TRP A 131 -12.44 16.00 -24.46
C TRP A 131 -12.82 17.21 -25.34
N PRO A 132 -13.13 17.01 -26.64
CA PRO A 132 -13.36 18.13 -27.57
C PRO A 132 -14.56 19.00 -27.18
N ASN A 133 -15.56 18.40 -26.51
CA ASN A 133 -16.77 19.07 -26.02
C ASN A 133 -16.69 19.40 -24.51
N GLY A 134 -15.52 19.23 -23.88
CA GLY A 134 -15.34 19.37 -22.44
C GLY A 134 -15.92 18.22 -21.61
N PRO A 135 -16.15 18.44 -20.29
CA PRO A 135 -16.71 17.44 -19.39
C PRO A 135 -18.13 17.01 -19.81
N PHE A 136 -18.50 15.76 -19.51
CA PHE A 136 -19.85 15.25 -19.78
C PHE A 136 -20.93 15.99 -18.97
N THR A 137 -22.12 16.14 -19.57
CA THR A 137 -23.33 16.55 -18.84
C THR A 137 -23.78 15.47 -17.85
N ASP A 138 -24.65 15.78 -16.89
CA ASP A 138 -25.17 14.80 -15.91
C ASP A 138 -25.74 13.55 -16.62
N ALA A 139 -26.60 13.75 -17.62
CA ALA A 139 -27.20 12.65 -18.38
C ALA A 139 -26.15 11.79 -19.12
N GLN A 140 -25.14 12.41 -19.73
CA GLN A 140 -24.03 11.71 -20.40
C GLN A 140 -23.18 10.92 -19.40
N ALA A 141 -22.85 11.52 -18.26
CA ALA A 141 -22.06 10.88 -17.20
C ALA A 141 -22.79 9.68 -16.58
N ARG A 142 -24.10 9.77 -16.36
CA ARG A 142 -24.93 8.64 -15.90
C ARG A 142 -25.04 7.54 -16.95
N ALA A 143 -25.24 7.88 -18.23
CA ALA A 143 -25.23 6.91 -19.32
C ALA A 143 -23.88 6.16 -19.37
N LYS A 144 -22.76 6.88 -19.23
CA LYS A 144 -21.41 6.29 -19.17
C LYS A 144 -21.18 5.36 -17.98
N ALA A 145 -21.84 5.60 -16.84
CA ALA A 145 -21.82 4.66 -15.71
C ALA A 145 -22.51 3.33 -16.07
N HIS A 146 -23.67 3.37 -16.73
CA HIS A 146 -24.33 2.16 -17.25
C HIS A 146 -23.52 1.46 -18.34
N GLU A 147 -22.90 2.19 -19.28
CA GLU A 147 -22.00 1.62 -20.30
C GLU A 147 -20.83 0.86 -19.64
N THR A 148 -20.16 1.50 -18.67
CA THR A 148 -19.06 0.92 -17.88
C THR A 148 -19.47 -0.36 -17.15
N TRP A 149 -20.68 -0.35 -16.58
CA TRP A 149 -21.28 -1.49 -15.89
C TRP A 149 -21.59 -2.64 -16.84
N ASN A 150 -22.31 -2.36 -17.92
CA ASN A 150 -22.79 -3.35 -18.89
C ASN A 150 -21.65 -3.96 -19.71
N ALA A 151 -20.56 -3.22 -19.95
CA ALA A 151 -19.33 -3.74 -20.55
C ALA A 151 -18.57 -4.73 -19.64
N GLY A 152 -18.98 -4.91 -18.37
CA GLY A 152 -18.28 -5.75 -17.40
C GLY A 152 -16.95 -5.17 -16.93
N ASN A 153 -16.70 -3.87 -17.17
CA ASN A 153 -15.53 -3.14 -16.69
C ASN A 153 -15.64 -2.85 -15.18
N ALA A 154 -16.86 -2.59 -14.69
CA ALA A 154 -17.16 -2.45 -13.27
C ALA A 154 -16.89 -3.75 -12.48
N THR A 155 -15.89 -3.72 -11.58
CA THR A 155 -15.55 -4.81 -10.65
C THR A 155 -15.77 -4.42 -9.20
N ASN A 156 -16.05 -5.40 -8.34
CA ASN A 156 -16.10 -5.19 -6.89
C ASN A 156 -14.82 -4.52 -6.34
N LEU A 157 -13.69 -4.63 -7.02
CA LEU A 157 -12.57 -3.68 -6.88
C LEU A 157 -12.49 -2.77 -8.12
N TRP A 158 -12.80 -1.49 -7.94
CA TRP A 158 -12.66 -0.44 -8.96
C TRP A 158 -11.66 0.61 -8.48
N ILE A 159 -10.56 0.74 -9.21
CA ILE A 159 -9.53 1.76 -9.03
C ILE A 159 -9.12 2.18 -10.43
N GLY A 160 -9.42 3.42 -10.85
CA GLY A 160 -9.10 3.92 -12.19
C GLY A 160 -7.71 4.55 -12.31
N GLU A 161 -7.31 4.83 -13.54
CA GLU A 161 -6.32 5.86 -13.89
C GLU A 161 -7.09 7.02 -14.53
N THR A 162 -7.40 8.04 -13.73
CA THR A 162 -8.24 9.18 -14.12
C THR A 162 -7.53 10.52 -13.98
N MET A 163 -6.35 10.52 -13.33
CA MET A 163 -5.62 11.74 -12.99
C MET A 163 -4.30 11.95 -13.75
N GLU A 164 -3.92 11.01 -14.64
CA GLU A 164 -2.67 11.07 -15.41
C GLU A 164 -2.89 11.14 -16.92
N ASN A 165 -1.78 11.39 -17.63
CA ASN A 165 -1.67 11.42 -19.08
C ASN A 165 -2.53 12.49 -19.79
N PHE A 166 -2.38 12.62 -21.11
CA PHE A 166 -3.16 13.57 -21.91
C PHE A 166 -4.70 13.36 -21.89
N PRO A 167 -5.27 12.18 -21.57
CA PRO A 167 -6.71 12.04 -21.38
C PRO A 167 -7.25 12.61 -20.06
N PHE A 168 -6.40 13.17 -19.19
CA PHE A 168 -6.78 13.71 -17.89
C PHE A 168 -8.05 14.58 -17.91
N MET A 169 -8.91 14.37 -16.90
CA MET A 169 -10.09 15.17 -16.63
C MET A 169 -10.09 15.56 -15.15
N PRO A 170 -9.97 16.86 -14.79
CA PRO A 170 -9.85 17.30 -13.42
C PRO A 170 -10.93 16.74 -12.49
N ALA A 171 -10.51 16.31 -11.30
CA ALA A 171 -11.35 15.60 -10.34
C ALA A 171 -12.48 16.48 -9.77
N ASP A 172 -12.38 17.80 -9.86
CA ASP A 172 -13.38 18.78 -9.41
C ASP A 172 -14.59 18.89 -10.35
N LYS A 173 -14.49 18.43 -11.61
CA LYS A 173 -15.55 18.63 -12.61
C LYS A 173 -16.85 17.89 -12.21
N PRO A 174 -18.04 18.52 -12.35
CA PRO A 174 -19.32 17.94 -11.91
C PRO A 174 -19.65 16.57 -12.50
N MET A 175 -19.15 16.25 -13.71
CA MET A 175 -19.38 14.95 -14.35
C MET A 175 -18.99 13.75 -13.47
N TRP A 176 -17.97 13.90 -12.62
CA TRP A 176 -17.56 12.84 -11.70
C TRP A 176 -18.61 12.56 -10.63
N ASN A 177 -19.32 13.60 -10.16
CA ASN A 177 -20.41 13.41 -9.20
C ASN A 177 -21.53 12.57 -9.82
N SER A 178 -22.00 12.96 -11.02
CA SER A 178 -23.04 12.25 -11.75
C SER A 178 -22.65 10.81 -12.10
N PHE A 179 -21.41 10.58 -12.56
CA PHE A 179 -20.89 9.25 -12.87
C PHE A 179 -20.80 8.37 -11.62
N TYR A 180 -20.19 8.84 -10.53
CA TYR A 180 -20.05 8.03 -9.32
C TYR A 180 -21.34 7.89 -8.51
N ASP A 181 -22.27 8.86 -8.57
CA ASP A 181 -23.61 8.72 -7.99
C ASP A 181 -24.40 7.57 -8.64
N GLU A 182 -24.34 7.45 -9.96
CA GLU A 182 -25.02 6.36 -10.68
C GLU A 182 -24.29 5.02 -10.52
N LEU A 183 -22.97 5.03 -10.67
CA LEU A 183 -22.17 3.81 -10.52
C LEU A 183 -22.26 3.24 -9.09
N ALA A 184 -22.32 4.09 -8.06
CA ALA A 184 -22.52 3.65 -6.68
C ALA A 184 -23.91 3.01 -6.46
N LYS A 185 -25.00 3.52 -7.09
CA LYS A 185 -26.33 2.87 -7.03
C LYS A 185 -26.29 1.47 -7.61
N LEU A 186 -25.61 1.28 -8.75
CA LEU A 186 -25.45 -0.03 -9.39
C LEU A 186 -24.69 -1.01 -8.47
N TYR A 187 -23.61 -0.56 -7.83
CA TYR A 187 -22.89 -1.37 -6.85
C TYR A 187 -23.72 -1.70 -5.59
N GLU A 188 -24.44 -0.74 -5.00
CA GLU A 188 -25.29 -1.01 -3.83
C GLU A 188 -26.47 -1.93 -4.16
N ALA A 189 -27.08 -1.80 -5.35
CA ALA A 189 -28.09 -2.73 -5.83
C ALA A 189 -27.54 -4.16 -5.99
N LYS A 190 -26.33 -4.31 -6.55
CA LYS A 190 -25.63 -5.60 -6.65
C LYS A 190 -25.30 -6.18 -5.28
N LYS A 191 -24.76 -5.39 -4.36
CA LYS A 191 -24.44 -5.78 -2.98
C LYS A 191 -25.68 -6.19 -2.20
N GLY A 192 -26.84 -5.55 -2.44
CA GLY A 192 -28.12 -6.00 -1.89
C GLY A 192 -28.50 -7.41 -2.31
N GLN A 193 -28.11 -7.83 -3.52
CA GLN A 193 -28.39 -9.16 -4.07
C GLN A 193 -27.37 -10.22 -3.63
N ASP A 194 -26.07 -9.92 -3.68
CA ASP A 194 -25.00 -10.92 -3.46
C ASP A 194 -24.26 -10.79 -2.11
N GLN A 195 -24.57 -9.76 -1.32
CA GLN A 195 -23.98 -9.44 -0.01
C GLN A 195 -22.45 -9.26 -0.04
N LYS A 196 -21.85 -8.99 -1.21
CA LYS A 196 -20.40 -8.79 -1.33
C LYS A 196 -20.03 -7.31 -1.18
N PRO A 197 -18.92 -6.99 -0.49
CA PRO A 197 -18.40 -5.63 -0.48
C PRO A 197 -17.93 -5.21 -1.87
N PHE A 198 -17.91 -3.90 -2.10
CA PHE A 198 -17.28 -3.27 -3.25
C PHE A 198 -16.46 -2.06 -2.82
N TYR A 199 -15.44 -1.75 -3.61
CA TYR A 199 -14.48 -0.69 -3.38
C TYR A 199 -14.42 0.17 -4.64
N LEU A 200 -15.04 1.34 -4.57
CA LEU A 200 -15.16 2.32 -5.64
C LEU A 200 -14.19 3.48 -5.37
N CYS A 201 -13.06 3.49 -6.06
CA CYS A 201 -12.02 4.51 -5.96
C CYS A 201 -11.87 5.31 -7.28
N HIS A 202 -11.72 6.63 -7.19
CA HIS A 202 -11.59 7.49 -8.37
C HIS A 202 -10.32 7.20 -9.17
N ASN A 203 -9.19 7.17 -8.46
CA ASN A 203 -7.84 7.09 -9.02
C ASN A 203 -6.94 6.29 -8.04
N TYR A 204 -5.82 5.73 -8.49
CA TYR A 204 -4.92 4.97 -7.60
C TYR A 204 -4.14 5.83 -6.60
N TYR A 205 -3.97 7.13 -6.86
CA TYR A 205 -3.57 8.13 -5.85
C TYR A 205 -4.68 9.16 -5.62
N SER A 206 -4.65 9.82 -4.46
CA SER A 206 -5.61 10.86 -4.09
C SER A 206 -5.11 12.28 -4.40
N ALA A 207 -5.98 13.12 -4.96
CA ALA A 207 -5.81 14.57 -4.86
C ALA A 207 -6.21 15.00 -3.45
N SER A 208 -5.24 15.43 -2.65
CA SER A 208 -5.44 15.79 -1.25
C SER A 208 -5.02 17.24 -0.95
N PRO A 209 -5.85 18.03 -0.24
CA PRO A 209 -5.40 19.29 0.36
C PRO A 209 -4.60 19.05 1.66
N TYR A 210 -4.52 17.82 2.15
CA TYR A 210 -3.83 17.46 3.39
C TYR A 210 -2.41 17.00 3.07
N ASN A 211 -1.42 17.70 3.62
CA ASN A 211 -0.01 17.36 3.44
C ASN A 211 0.79 17.87 4.65
N LEU A 212 1.40 16.97 5.42
CA LEU A 212 2.19 17.35 6.61
C LEU A 212 3.43 18.19 6.28
N ASN A 213 3.87 18.21 5.01
CA ASN A 213 4.94 19.06 4.51
C ASN A 213 4.46 20.44 4.02
N HIS A 214 3.17 20.77 4.16
CA HIS A 214 2.64 22.07 3.73
C HIS A 214 3.16 23.19 4.63
N THR A 215 4.03 24.04 4.09
CA THR A 215 4.75 25.09 4.82
C THR A 215 3.83 26.13 5.49
N GLY A 216 2.60 26.31 4.99
CA GLY A 216 1.58 27.16 5.58
C GLY A 216 0.80 26.54 6.75
N THR A 217 1.16 25.34 7.23
CA THR A 217 0.39 24.63 8.28
C THR A 217 1.29 23.97 9.31
N SER A 218 1.26 24.51 10.54
CA SER A 218 2.04 24.02 11.68
C SER A 218 1.53 22.68 12.22
N ARG A 219 2.40 21.98 12.97
CA ARG A 219 2.03 20.80 13.77
C ARG A 219 0.77 21.00 14.59
N ALA A 220 0.66 22.12 15.32
CA ALA A 220 -0.48 22.39 16.19
C ALA A 220 -1.80 22.51 15.39
N GLN A 221 -1.77 23.09 14.19
CA GLN A 221 -2.93 23.16 13.31
C GLN A 221 -3.33 21.78 12.76
N TRP A 222 -2.36 20.93 12.38
CA TRP A 222 -2.63 19.55 11.98
C TRP A 222 -3.22 18.71 13.12
N GLU A 223 -2.65 18.80 14.33
CA GLU A 223 -3.15 18.07 15.51
C GLU A 223 -4.55 18.57 15.94
N ALA A 224 -4.83 19.87 15.83
CA ALA A 224 -6.15 20.44 16.05
C ALA A 224 -7.17 19.92 15.03
N MET A 225 -6.87 19.97 13.73
CA MET A 225 -7.75 19.45 12.67
C MET A 225 -8.02 17.95 12.88
N TYR A 226 -6.99 17.15 13.17
CA TYR A 226 -7.14 15.72 13.39
C TYR A 226 -8.07 15.38 14.57
N SER A 227 -8.10 16.23 15.60
CA SER A 227 -9.00 16.08 16.76
C SER A 227 -10.46 16.48 16.50
N GLN A 228 -10.74 17.17 15.40
CA GLN A 228 -12.09 17.64 15.03
C GLN A 228 -12.84 16.61 14.18
N GLU A 229 -14.17 16.73 14.19
CA GLU A 229 -15.04 16.03 13.23
C GLU A 229 -14.79 16.55 11.80
N PRO A 230 -14.85 15.70 10.74
CA PRO A 230 -14.57 16.13 9.37
C PRO A 230 -15.50 17.24 8.84
N SER A 231 -16.70 17.36 9.40
CA SER A 231 -17.62 18.47 9.13
C SER A 231 -17.02 19.83 9.52
N GLN A 232 -16.15 19.88 10.54
CA GLN A 232 -15.55 21.10 11.10
C GLN A 232 -14.21 21.49 10.46
N TRP A 233 -13.53 20.59 9.74
CA TRP A 233 -12.23 20.90 9.13
C TRP A 233 -12.29 22.10 8.19
N SER A 234 -11.33 23.02 8.31
CA SER A 234 -11.22 24.21 7.46
C SER A 234 -10.88 23.87 6.01
N LEU A 235 -10.05 22.84 5.79
CA LEU A 235 -9.72 22.32 4.48
C LEU A 235 -10.72 21.22 4.08
N LYS A 236 -11.46 21.43 3.00
CA LYS A 236 -12.37 20.44 2.39
C LYS A 236 -11.72 19.80 1.17
N SER A 237 -11.85 18.49 1.05
CA SER A 237 -11.45 17.71 -0.13
C SER A 237 -12.65 17.36 -1.00
N LEU A 238 -12.41 16.94 -2.24
CA LEU A 238 -13.44 16.47 -3.18
C LEU A 238 -14.21 15.22 -2.68
N TYR A 239 -13.69 14.54 -1.66
CA TYR A 239 -14.29 13.35 -1.03
C TYR A 239 -15.28 13.69 0.11
N HIS A 240 -15.36 14.94 0.53
CA HIS A 240 -16.36 15.41 1.51
C HIS A 240 -17.79 15.36 0.95
N ALA A 241 -18.80 15.34 1.83
CA ALA A 241 -20.20 15.47 1.42
C ALA A 241 -20.40 16.73 0.55
N GLY A 242 -21.06 16.56 -0.60
CA GLY A 242 -21.24 17.61 -1.61
C GLY A 242 -20.10 17.73 -2.64
N GLY A 243 -18.93 17.13 -2.39
CA GLY A 243 -17.82 17.10 -3.34
C GLY A 243 -18.05 16.19 -4.56
N SER A 244 -17.31 16.43 -5.63
CA SER A 244 -17.39 15.68 -6.91
C SER A 244 -17.09 14.18 -6.75
N LEU A 245 -16.20 13.81 -5.81
CA LEU A 245 -15.83 12.43 -5.52
C LEU A 245 -16.53 11.86 -4.27
N SER A 246 -17.49 12.60 -3.68
CA SER A 246 -18.17 12.22 -2.43
C SER A 246 -18.81 10.83 -2.43
N ARG A 247 -19.22 10.34 -3.60
CA ARG A 247 -19.87 9.04 -3.83
C ARG A 247 -18.89 7.85 -3.96
N THR A 248 -17.60 8.10 -4.13
CA THR A 248 -16.57 7.07 -3.98
C THR A 248 -16.55 6.58 -2.52
N ASN A 249 -16.38 5.29 -2.29
CA ASN A 249 -16.33 4.72 -0.93
C ASN A 249 -14.90 4.31 -0.52
N THR A 250 -13.93 4.54 -1.40
CA THR A 250 -12.53 4.10 -1.28
C THR A 250 -11.61 5.21 -1.77
N VAL A 251 -10.51 5.44 -1.06
CA VAL A 251 -9.41 6.32 -1.47
C VAL A 251 -8.10 5.56 -1.37
N MET A 252 -7.42 5.38 -2.49
CA MET A 252 -6.11 4.75 -2.56
C MET A 252 -5.00 5.79 -2.44
N GLU A 253 -3.96 5.45 -1.69
CA GLU A 253 -2.71 6.19 -1.64
C GLU A 253 -1.67 5.45 -2.45
N ALA A 254 -1.22 6.04 -3.55
CA ALA A 254 -0.19 5.42 -4.36
C ALA A 254 1.20 5.74 -3.83
N ILE A 255 2.05 4.73 -3.85
CA ILE A 255 3.39 4.80 -3.32
C ILE A 255 4.35 4.94 -4.49
N TYR A 256 4.56 6.19 -4.91
CA TYR A 256 5.55 6.60 -5.90
C TYR A 256 6.59 7.48 -5.20
N TYR A 257 7.33 6.90 -4.25
CA TYR A 257 8.30 7.70 -3.52
C TYR A 257 9.55 7.95 -4.38
N GLY A 258 10.03 9.19 -4.36
CA GLY A 258 11.17 9.66 -5.14
C GLY A 258 12.51 9.33 -4.46
N PRO A 259 13.39 10.31 -4.26
CA PRO A 259 14.66 10.11 -3.57
C PRO A 259 14.53 9.43 -2.19
N PHE A 260 15.46 8.51 -1.90
CA PHE A 260 15.46 7.66 -0.70
C PHE A 260 15.33 8.42 0.63
N ASP A 261 15.85 9.65 0.71
CA ASP A 261 15.80 10.53 1.88
C ASP A 261 14.41 11.12 2.16
N LEU A 262 13.53 11.18 1.15
CA LEU A 262 12.15 11.64 1.28
C LEU A 262 11.17 10.53 1.64
N ASN A 263 11.56 9.26 1.46
CA ASN A 263 10.71 8.09 1.71
C ASN A 263 10.15 8.05 3.16
N PRO A 264 10.91 8.36 4.23
CA PRO A 264 10.41 8.34 5.60
C PRO A 264 9.28 9.35 5.87
N GLY A 265 9.46 10.61 5.44
CA GLY A 265 8.45 11.65 5.60
C GLY A 265 7.20 11.36 4.77
N SER A 266 7.39 10.93 3.52
CA SER A 266 6.30 10.55 2.61
C SER A 266 5.49 9.38 3.18
N THR A 267 6.14 8.38 3.80
CA THR A 267 5.47 7.25 4.45
C THR A 267 4.53 7.70 5.56
N LEU A 268 5.00 8.52 6.51
CA LEU A 268 4.13 9.02 7.58
C LEU A 268 3.02 9.95 7.06
N ASN A 269 3.27 10.71 5.99
CA ASN A 269 2.23 11.50 5.34
C ASN A 269 1.13 10.63 4.72
N THR A 270 1.50 9.55 3.99
CA THR A 270 0.54 8.58 3.44
C THR A 270 -0.29 7.91 4.54
N LEU A 271 0.34 7.45 5.62
CA LEU A 271 -0.37 6.85 6.75
C LEU A 271 -1.34 7.84 7.42
N PHE A 272 -0.95 9.12 7.52
CA PHE A 272 -1.82 10.20 8.00
C PHE A 272 -3.01 10.42 7.07
N LEU A 273 -2.79 10.45 5.75
CA LEU A 273 -3.87 10.51 4.75
C LEU A 273 -4.85 9.34 4.91
N MET A 274 -4.35 8.12 5.10
CA MET A 274 -5.20 6.95 5.33
C MET A 274 -6.07 7.07 6.59
N GLU A 275 -5.57 7.65 7.70
CA GLU A 275 -6.39 7.92 8.89
C GLU A 275 -7.42 9.04 8.66
N ILE A 276 -7.05 10.07 7.90
CA ILE A 276 -7.94 11.18 7.51
C ILE A 276 -9.09 10.70 6.60
N TRP A 277 -8.81 9.86 5.61
CA TRP A 277 -9.85 9.26 4.76
C TRP A 277 -10.76 8.29 5.53
N LYS A 278 -10.22 7.54 6.50
CA LYS A 278 -11.04 6.71 7.40
C LYS A 278 -11.95 7.54 8.29
N LYS A 279 -11.50 8.70 8.80
CA LYS A 279 -12.38 9.67 9.49
C LYS A 279 -13.53 10.16 8.59
N LEU A 280 -13.33 10.26 7.28
CA LEU A 280 -14.36 10.56 6.27
C LEU A 280 -15.23 9.34 5.87
N GLY A 281 -15.12 8.21 6.56
CA GLY A 281 -15.89 7.00 6.27
C GLY A 281 -15.49 6.29 4.98
N LYS A 282 -14.28 6.53 4.46
CA LYS A 282 -13.76 5.86 3.27
C LYS A 282 -12.93 4.63 3.67
N ASN A 283 -13.03 3.57 2.88
CA ASN A 283 -12.01 2.53 2.85
C ASN A 283 -10.71 3.12 2.31
N THR A 284 -9.57 2.58 2.74
CA THR A 284 -8.26 3.06 2.28
C THR A 284 -7.34 1.91 1.92
N GLY A 285 -6.27 2.23 1.22
CA GLY A 285 -5.26 1.26 0.87
C GLY A 285 -4.04 1.86 0.23
N MET A 286 -3.05 1.01 -0.01
CA MET A 286 -1.84 1.37 -0.72
C MET A 286 -1.82 0.76 -2.11
N PHE A 287 -1.51 1.57 -3.11
CA PHE A 287 -1.17 1.11 -4.45
C PHE A 287 0.35 1.24 -4.59
N LEU A 288 1.07 0.16 -4.26
CA LEU A 288 2.52 0.20 -4.13
C LEU A 288 3.18 0.04 -5.50
N PHE A 289 3.81 1.09 -6.01
CA PHE A 289 4.85 0.89 -7.02
C PHE A 289 6.13 0.46 -6.30
N ASN A 290 6.72 -0.64 -6.74
CA ASN A 290 7.80 -1.30 -6.00
C ASN A 290 9.19 -0.65 -6.15
N GLN A 291 9.29 0.37 -7.00
CA GLN A 291 10.52 1.06 -7.38
C GLN A 291 10.43 2.55 -7.00
N ASN A 292 11.57 3.15 -6.64
CA ASN A 292 11.68 4.58 -6.40
C ASN A 292 11.58 5.32 -7.75
N GLU A 293 10.81 6.41 -7.81
CA GLU A 293 10.49 7.10 -9.07
C GLU A 293 11.73 7.66 -9.77
N TRP A 294 12.68 8.16 -8.97
CA TRP A 294 13.96 8.72 -9.41
C TRP A 294 15.05 8.37 -8.40
N ALA A 295 16.28 8.24 -8.88
CA ALA A 295 17.46 8.26 -8.02
C ALA A 295 18.63 8.93 -8.77
N PRO A 296 19.24 9.99 -8.21
CA PRO A 296 20.41 10.61 -8.82
C PRO A 296 21.59 9.62 -8.82
N GLU A 297 22.22 9.47 -9.98
CA GLU A 297 23.48 8.72 -10.20
C GLU A 297 23.47 7.22 -9.82
N SER A 298 22.31 6.59 -9.69
CA SER A 298 22.21 5.24 -9.09
C SER A 298 22.35 4.08 -10.08
N PHE A 299 23.57 3.77 -10.51
CA PHE A 299 23.95 2.44 -11.03
C PHE A 299 23.98 1.38 -9.90
N THR A 300 23.00 1.36 -9.00
CA THR A 300 23.14 0.78 -7.66
C THR A 300 22.94 -0.72 -7.55
N VAL A 301 22.32 -1.37 -8.54
CA VAL A 301 22.11 -2.82 -8.55
C VAL A 301 22.72 -3.42 -9.82
N GLY A 302 23.97 -3.87 -9.70
CA GLY A 302 24.63 -4.66 -10.73
C GLY A 302 24.02 -6.06 -10.83
N THR A 303 23.60 -6.46 -12.04
CA THR A 303 23.22 -7.82 -12.36
C THR A 303 24.45 -8.59 -12.86
N PRO A 304 24.94 -9.61 -12.14
CA PRO A 304 26.11 -10.38 -12.54
C PRO A 304 25.78 -11.40 -13.63
N TYR A 305 26.68 -11.53 -14.60
CA TYR A 305 26.74 -12.56 -15.63
C TYR A 305 28.14 -13.15 -15.68
N ALA A 306 28.30 -14.32 -16.31
CA ALA A 306 29.63 -14.87 -16.58
C ALA A 306 30.48 -13.94 -17.47
N GLU A 307 29.82 -13.21 -18.37
CA GLU A 307 30.42 -12.29 -19.32
C GLU A 307 30.80 -10.91 -18.74
N GLY A 308 30.33 -10.55 -17.54
CA GLY A 308 30.48 -9.22 -16.95
C GLY A 308 29.32 -8.81 -16.03
N THR A 309 29.22 -7.53 -15.67
CA THR A 309 28.13 -6.99 -14.82
C THR A 309 27.39 -5.88 -15.54
N LEU A 310 26.06 -6.00 -15.63
CA LEU A 310 25.18 -4.95 -16.17
C LEU A 310 24.62 -4.11 -15.03
N PHE A 311 24.68 -2.79 -15.17
CA PHE A 311 24.03 -1.83 -14.29
C PHE A 311 22.95 -1.11 -15.09
N ARG A 312 21.68 -1.32 -14.72
CA ARG A 312 20.53 -0.74 -15.41
C ARG A 312 20.28 0.71 -14.99
N SER A 313 19.80 1.53 -15.92
CA SER A 313 19.29 2.88 -15.66
C SER A 313 17.82 2.92 -15.23
N ASP A 314 17.22 1.77 -14.92
CA ASP A 314 15.83 1.70 -14.50
C ASP A 314 15.68 2.15 -13.03
N LYS A 315 14.43 2.46 -12.67
CA LYS A 315 14.02 2.83 -11.32
C LYS A 315 14.46 1.78 -10.28
N PRO A 316 15.24 2.14 -9.25
CA PRO A 316 15.77 1.16 -8.29
C PRO A 316 14.67 0.67 -7.34
N LEU A 317 14.71 -0.59 -6.94
CA LEU A 317 13.77 -1.17 -5.96
C LEU A 317 13.84 -0.46 -4.59
N HIS A 318 12.71 -0.39 -3.89
CA HIS A 318 12.71 -0.06 -2.46
C HIS A 318 13.43 -1.14 -1.62
N SER A 319 13.92 -0.79 -0.42
CA SER A 319 14.58 -1.77 0.44
C SER A 319 13.61 -2.88 0.90
N PRO A 320 14.09 -4.12 1.16
CA PRO A 320 13.24 -5.21 1.66
C PRO A 320 12.47 -4.85 2.93
N SER A 321 13.11 -4.17 3.89
CA SER A 321 12.46 -3.70 5.12
C SER A 321 11.27 -2.78 4.85
N PHE A 322 11.38 -1.94 3.81
CA PHE A 322 10.35 -1.01 3.40
C PHE A 322 9.17 -1.72 2.71
N GLN A 323 9.45 -2.66 1.81
CA GLN A 323 8.40 -3.41 1.12
C GLN A 323 7.56 -4.25 2.10
N ILE A 324 8.21 -4.87 3.10
CA ILE A 324 7.54 -5.58 4.20
C ILE A 324 6.72 -4.59 5.06
N LEU A 325 7.29 -3.43 5.40
CA LEU A 325 6.60 -2.37 6.14
C LEU A 325 5.31 -1.92 5.43
N MET A 326 5.38 -1.60 4.13
CA MET A 326 4.23 -1.10 3.37
C MET A 326 3.14 -2.17 3.21
N GLY A 327 3.51 -3.44 2.93
CA GLY A 327 2.54 -4.54 2.88
C GLY A 327 1.79 -4.75 4.20
N PHE A 328 2.47 -4.61 5.34
CA PHE A 328 1.81 -4.67 6.65
C PHE A 328 0.90 -3.46 6.91
N LEU A 329 1.43 -2.25 6.68
CA LEU A 329 0.73 -1.02 7.02
C LEU A 329 -0.49 -0.75 6.12
N ALA A 330 -0.49 -1.25 4.88
CA ALA A 330 -1.64 -1.15 3.97
C ALA A 330 -2.93 -1.73 4.57
N HIS A 331 -2.83 -2.82 5.34
CA HIS A 331 -3.97 -3.44 6.01
C HIS A 331 -4.18 -2.93 7.44
N GLU A 332 -3.13 -2.53 8.13
CA GLU A 332 -3.26 -2.02 9.49
C GLU A 332 -3.84 -0.58 9.53
N TYR A 333 -3.39 0.28 8.63
CA TYR A 333 -3.94 1.63 8.42
C TYR A 333 -5.08 1.64 7.41
N GLY A 334 -5.18 0.65 6.53
CA GLY A 334 -6.19 0.57 5.47
C GLY A 334 -7.00 -0.72 5.47
N ASN A 335 -7.32 -1.17 4.26
CA ASN A 335 -8.09 -2.36 3.93
C ASN A 335 -7.53 -3.01 2.65
N ILE A 336 -7.00 -2.20 1.73
CA ILE A 336 -6.60 -2.63 0.39
C ILE A 336 -5.07 -2.53 0.22
N PHE A 337 -4.47 -3.57 -0.34
CA PHE A 337 -3.12 -3.56 -0.87
C PHE A 337 -3.16 -4.02 -2.33
N VAL A 338 -2.64 -3.18 -3.22
CA VAL A 338 -2.37 -3.52 -4.61
C VAL A 338 -0.87 -3.34 -4.83
N ASP A 339 -0.18 -4.45 -5.05
CA ASP A 339 1.21 -4.41 -5.50
C ASP A 339 1.21 -4.20 -7.02
N TRP A 340 1.73 -3.05 -7.44
CA TRP A 340 1.94 -2.71 -8.83
C TRP A 340 3.42 -2.94 -9.15
N GLY A 341 3.72 -4.21 -9.42
CA GLY A 341 5.04 -4.68 -9.80
C GLY A 341 5.08 -5.18 -11.24
N THR A 342 6.29 -5.21 -11.79
CA THR A 342 6.56 -5.89 -13.06
C THR A 342 6.43 -7.41 -12.93
N ILE A 343 6.10 -8.09 -14.03
CA ILE A 343 5.95 -9.55 -14.06
C ILE A 343 7.29 -10.21 -13.73
N LEU A 344 7.29 -11.11 -12.75
CA LEU A 344 8.47 -11.86 -12.33
C LEU A 344 8.47 -13.29 -12.88
N LYS A 345 9.63 -13.71 -13.43
CA LYS A 345 9.88 -15.09 -13.88
C LYS A 345 11.33 -15.57 -13.60
N GLN A 346 11.81 -16.57 -14.34
CA GLN A 346 12.72 -17.65 -13.93
C GLN A 346 14.22 -17.30 -13.99
N PRO A 347 15.10 -18.17 -13.45
CA PRO A 347 16.48 -18.31 -13.85
C PRO A 347 16.54 -19.33 -15.02
N GLU A 348 17.65 -19.57 -15.71
CA GLU A 348 18.78 -20.33 -15.15
C GLU A 348 20.13 -19.64 -15.41
N SER A 349 20.16 -18.71 -16.36
CA SER A 349 21.31 -17.84 -16.69
C SER A 349 20.90 -16.39 -16.98
N LYS A 350 19.66 -16.01 -16.61
CA LYS A 350 19.07 -14.65 -16.61
C LYS A 350 19.13 -13.87 -17.94
N LYS A 351 19.09 -14.59 -19.07
CA LYS A 351 19.06 -14.04 -20.44
C LYS A 351 17.73 -14.39 -21.12
N PRO A 352 17.17 -13.53 -21.99
CA PRO A 352 17.53 -12.13 -22.20
C PRO A 352 16.97 -11.18 -21.13
N VAL A 353 17.49 -9.95 -21.08
CA VAL A 353 16.98 -8.84 -20.25
C VAL A 353 16.06 -7.97 -21.08
N SER A 354 14.84 -7.73 -20.60
CA SER A 354 13.92 -6.80 -21.26
C SER A 354 14.33 -5.34 -21.05
N PHE A 355 14.20 -4.52 -22.08
CA PHE A 355 14.35 -3.07 -21.99
C PHE A 355 13.19 -2.32 -22.68
N TYR A 356 12.87 -1.13 -22.17
CA TYR A 356 11.98 -0.17 -22.82
C TYR A 356 12.77 0.67 -23.85
N GLN A 357 12.11 1.07 -24.94
CA GLN A 357 12.70 1.73 -26.14
C GLN A 357 13.67 2.92 -25.84
N PRO A 358 14.52 3.33 -26.81
CA PRO A 358 15.98 3.52 -26.62
C PRO A 358 16.46 4.63 -25.68
N ILE A 359 15.58 5.40 -25.04
CA ILE A 359 15.92 6.43 -24.04
C ILE A 359 16.78 5.84 -22.91
N ASN A 360 16.47 4.62 -22.45
CA ASN A 360 17.23 3.95 -21.38
C ASN A 360 18.50 3.23 -21.88
N GLN A 361 18.61 2.89 -23.17
CA GLN A 361 19.75 2.13 -23.69
C GLN A 361 21.08 2.90 -23.59
N SER A 362 21.05 4.22 -23.81
CA SER A 362 22.23 5.09 -23.66
C SER A 362 22.59 5.39 -22.20
N MET A 363 21.76 4.96 -21.24
CA MET A 363 21.95 5.23 -19.82
C MET A 363 22.40 3.99 -19.02
N ASP A 364 22.32 2.79 -19.59
CA ASP A 364 22.86 1.56 -18.98
C ASP A 364 24.40 1.52 -19.00
N TYR A 365 25.01 0.89 -18.00
CA TYR A 365 26.46 0.68 -17.93
C TYR A 365 26.83 -0.81 -17.92
N TRP A 366 27.77 -1.22 -18.78
CA TRP A 366 28.26 -2.59 -18.88
C TRP A 366 29.74 -2.66 -18.49
N ARG A 367 30.05 -3.52 -17.51
CA ARG A 367 31.42 -3.83 -17.10
C ARG A 367 31.78 -5.26 -17.54
N PRO A 368 32.45 -5.47 -18.69
CA PRO A 368 32.82 -6.80 -19.15
C PRO A 368 33.83 -7.48 -18.21
N ALA A 369 33.73 -8.80 -18.12
CA ALA A 369 34.79 -9.65 -17.57
C ALA A 369 35.97 -9.76 -18.56
N PRO A 370 37.19 -10.15 -18.11
CA PRO A 370 38.30 -10.44 -19.02
C PRO A 370 37.91 -11.50 -20.07
N GLY A 371 38.05 -11.18 -21.35
CA GLY A 371 37.61 -12.03 -22.47
C GLY A 371 36.12 -11.97 -22.80
N GLY A 372 35.33 -11.16 -22.06
CA GLY A 372 33.91 -10.90 -22.34
C GLY A 372 33.67 -9.92 -23.50
N PRO A 373 32.41 -9.79 -23.97
CA PRO A 373 32.03 -8.89 -25.05
C PRO A 373 32.05 -7.42 -24.58
N ALA A 374 32.49 -6.51 -25.45
CA ALA A 374 32.65 -5.09 -25.12
C ALA A 374 31.34 -4.33 -24.82
N SER A 375 30.20 -4.86 -25.27
CA SER A 375 28.85 -4.34 -24.99
C SER A 375 27.98 -5.44 -24.39
N PHE A 376 26.90 -5.06 -23.67
CA PHE A 376 25.97 -6.03 -23.12
C PHE A 376 25.19 -6.75 -24.24
N PRO A 377 25.31 -8.08 -24.38
CA PRO A 377 24.82 -8.79 -25.57
C PRO A 377 23.42 -9.39 -25.40
N PHE A 378 22.76 -9.23 -24.24
CA PHE A 378 21.51 -9.94 -23.90
C PHE A 378 20.27 -9.04 -23.84
N TYR A 379 20.30 -7.90 -24.52
CA TYR A 379 19.14 -7.01 -24.64
C TYR A 379 18.00 -7.63 -25.45
N TYR A 380 16.78 -7.52 -24.94
CA TYR A 380 15.54 -7.84 -25.66
C TYR A 380 14.51 -6.72 -25.56
N LEU A 381 13.98 -6.29 -26.71
CA LEU A 381 13.08 -5.13 -26.78
C LEU A 381 11.65 -5.52 -26.36
N LEU A 382 11.09 -4.80 -25.38
CA LEU A 382 9.67 -4.92 -25.03
C LEU A 382 8.79 -4.60 -26.25
N GLY A 383 7.84 -5.51 -26.54
CA GLY A 383 6.90 -5.39 -27.66
C GLY A 383 7.21 -6.25 -28.91
N VAL A 384 8.36 -6.92 -28.98
CA VAL A 384 8.78 -7.69 -30.20
C VAL A 384 8.40 -9.17 -30.15
N GLY A 385 7.22 -9.49 -29.62
CA GLY A 385 6.59 -10.81 -29.80
C GLY A 385 7.06 -11.97 -28.91
N LEU A 386 8.14 -11.86 -28.14
CA LEU A 386 8.37 -12.83 -27.05
C LEU A 386 7.28 -12.69 -25.98
N PRO A 387 6.62 -13.79 -25.58
CA PRO A 387 5.75 -13.81 -24.41
C PRO A 387 6.46 -13.32 -23.13
N ALA A 388 5.70 -12.69 -22.22
CA ALA A 388 6.23 -12.12 -20.97
C ALA A 388 6.82 -13.12 -19.97
N GLN A 389 6.90 -14.40 -20.33
CA GLN A 389 7.61 -15.44 -19.59
C GLN A 389 9.11 -15.57 -19.94
N ASP A 390 9.54 -15.00 -21.06
CA ASP A 390 10.80 -15.37 -21.71
C ASP A 390 11.90 -14.30 -21.57
N PHE A 391 11.78 -13.40 -20.58
CA PHE A 391 12.79 -12.38 -20.28
C PHE A 391 12.87 -12.08 -18.78
N TYR A 392 14.01 -11.51 -18.36
CA TYR A 392 14.27 -11.10 -16.98
C TYR A 392 14.17 -9.58 -16.80
N ILE A 393 13.51 -9.15 -15.71
CA ILE A 393 13.51 -7.78 -15.21
C ILE A 393 14.32 -7.76 -13.90
N PRO A 394 15.59 -7.31 -13.91
CA PRO A 394 16.46 -7.37 -12.72
C PRO A 394 15.98 -6.54 -11.53
N LEU A 395 15.15 -5.53 -11.77
CA LEU A 395 14.61 -4.62 -10.76
C LEU A 395 13.11 -4.85 -10.50
N GLY A 396 12.57 -6.05 -10.81
CA GLY A 396 11.16 -6.38 -10.61
C GLY A 396 10.82 -7.04 -9.27
N GLY A 397 11.81 -7.35 -8.43
CA GLY A 397 11.76 -8.31 -7.31
C GLY A 397 10.92 -7.95 -6.07
N SER A 398 9.66 -7.51 -6.24
CA SER A 398 8.81 -7.10 -5.10
C SER A 398 7.93 -8.16 -4.49
N GLY A 399 7.47 -9.11 -5.32
CA GLY A 399 6.36 -9.99 -4.97
C GLY A 399 6.54 -10.78 -3.67
N ASP A 400 7.77 -11.08 -3.26
CA ASP A 400 8.08 -11.74 -1.98
C ASP A 400 8.02 -10.80 -0.78
N TYR A 401 8.72 -9.66 -0.83
CA TYR A 401 8.85 -8.78 0.34
C TYR A 401 7.55 -8.05 0.64
N THR A 402 6.81 -7.63 -0.38
CA THR A 402 5.46 -7.10 -0.21
C THR A 402 4.53 -8.18 0.36
N TYR A 403 4.60 -9.41 -0.15
CA TYR A 403 3.85 -10.54 0.38
C TYR A 403 4.20 -10.85 1.84
N PHE A 404 5.48 -10.85 2.23
CA PHE A 404 5.88 -11.08 3.62
C PHE A 404 5.33 -9.98 4.55
N GLY A 405 5.22 -8.73 4.08
CA GLY A 405 4.48 -7.69 4.82
C GLY A 405 3.00 -8.03 5.05
N ASN A 406 2.32 -8.50 4.00
CA ASN A 406 0.93 -8.95 4.07
C ASN A 406 0.77 -10.20 4.95
N LEU A 407 1.69 -11.16 4.86
CA LEU A 407 1.76 -12.38 5.67
C LEU A 407 1.92 -12.05 7.15
N LEU A 408 2.87 -11.17 7.51
CA LEU A 408 3.05 -10.71 8.88
C LEU A 408 1.76 -10.11 9.43
N TRP A 409 1.05 -9.30 8.63
CA TRP A 409 -0.22 -8.73 9.07
C TRP A 409 -1.29 -9.82 9.24
N MET A 410 -1.48 -10.72 8.26
CA MET A 410 -2.43 -11.84 8.38
C MET A 410 -2.14 -12.73 9.61
N GLN A 411 -0.87 -13.00 9.90
CA GLN A 411 -0.42 -13.76 11.07
C GLN A 411 -0.56 -13.01 12.39
N THR A 412 -0.67 -11.67 12.38
CA THR A 412 -0.74 -10.85 13.60
C THR A 412 -2.01 -10.00 13.68
N GLY A 413 -2.06 -8.86 12.97
CA GLY A 413 -3.21 -7.95 12.93
C GLY A 413 -4.49 -8.63 12.45
N GLY A 414 -4.37 -9.60 11.54
CA GLY A 414 -5.48 -10.43 11.06
C GLY A 414 -6.17 -11.26 12.14
N GLN A 415 -5.45 -11.70 13.18
CA GLN A 415 -6.05 -12.40 14.34
C GLN A 415 -6.94 -11.49 15.20
N VAL A 416 -6.80 -10.16 15.07
CA VAL A 416 -7.50 -9.16 15.86
C VAL A 416 -8.16 -8.09 14.96
N ALA A 417 -8.45 -8.41 13.69
CA ALA A 417 -8.87 -7.44 12.69
C ALA A 417 -10.16 -6.66 13.06
N GLY A 418 -11.08 -7.30 13.79
CA GLY A 418 -12.29 -6.66 14.33
C GLY A 418 -12.07 -5.74 15.54
N GLY A 419 -10.83 -5.63 16.03
CA GLY A 419 -10.43 -4.75 17.13
C GLY A 419 -10.08 -3.33 16.68
N SER A 420 -10.21 -2.38 17.59
CA SER A 420 -9.84 -0.98 17.35
C SER A 420 -8.33 -0.77 17.52
N PRO A 421 -7.65 -0.01 16.63
CA PRO A 421 -6.25 0.34 16.78
C PRO A 421 -6.08 1.49 17.80
N VAL A 422 -5.04 1.40 18.64
CA VAL A 422 -4.73 2.39 19.68
C VAL A 422 -3.23 2.66 19.70
N TYR A 423 -2.85 3.94 19.76
CA TYR A 423 -1.45 4.33 19.96
C TYR A 423 -0.96 3.99 21.38
N CYS A 424 0.29 3.56 21.49
CA CYS A 424 0.92 3.13 22.73
C CYS A 424 2.09 4.03 23.08
N SER A 425 2.25 4.34 24.37
CA SER A 425 3.49 4.95 24.85
C SER A 425 4.63 3.95 24.78
N TYR A 426 5.81 4.38 24.33
CA TYR A 426 6.99 3.52 24.20
C TYR A 426 8.28 4.23 24.60
N ARG A 427 9.34 3.48 24.84
CA ARG A 427 10.72 4.00 24.91
C ARG A 427 11.71 3.02 24.30
N LEU A 428 12.87 3.55 23.90
CA LEU A 428 14.02 2.76 23.47
C LEU A 428 15.12 2.85 24.53
N ASP A 429 15.87 1.76 24.71
CA ASP A 429 17.09 1.65 25.52
C ASP A 429 16.99 2.25 26.93
N GLY A 430 15.83 2.10 27.57
CA GLY A 430 15.56 2.63 28.91
C GLY A 430 15.40 4.15 29.01
N GLY A 431 15.45 4.88 27.89
CA GLY A 431 15.35 6.33 27.81
C GLY A 431 13.97 6.92 28.16
N SER A 432 13.75 8.17 27.78
CA SER A 432 12.49 8.87 28.04
C SER A 432 11.30 8.21 27.36
N TRP A 433 10.16 8.14 28.06
CA TRP A 433 8.90 7.70 27.46
C TRP A 433 8.40 8.71 26.43
N VAL A 434 8.19 8.23 25.21
CA VAL A 434 7.33 8.88 24.23
C VAL A 434 5.90 8.54 24.62
N GLU A 435 5.22 9.45 25.31
CA GLU A 435 3.84 9.26 25.73
C GLU A 435 2.87 9.45 24.55
N ARG A 436 1.91 8.53 24.41
CA ARG A 436 0.85 8.62 23.40
C ARG A 436 -0.01 9.87 23.58
N LYS A 437 -0.61 10.38 22.52
CA LYS A 437 -1.53 11.52 22.59
C LYS A 437 -2.98 11.10 22.80
N ALA A 438 -3.66 11.80 23.71
CA ALA A 438 -5.07 11.54 24.05
C ALA A 438 -6.05 11.79 22.87
N ASN A 439 -5.69 12.67 21.93
CA ASN A 439 -6.44 12.94 20.69
C ASN A 439 -6.06 12.00 19.54
N GLY A 440 -5.15 11.04 19.75
CA GLY A 440 -4.65 10.10 18.75
C GLY A 440 -3.78 10.71 17.64
N SER A 441 -3.33 11.97 17.76
CA SER A 441 -2.52 12.65 16.73
C SER A 441 -1.03 12.26 16.77
N ASP A 442 -0.72 11.07 17.26
CA ASP A 442 0.63 10.52 17.42
C ASP A 442 1.40 10.46 16.10
N ILE A 443 0.72 10.17 14.99
CA ILE A 443 1.31 10.12 13.65
C ILE A 443 1.82 11.49 13.17
N ILE A 444 1.05 12.55 13.42
CA ILE A 444 1.46 13.93 13.13
C ILE A 444 2.68 14.28 13.99
N SER A 445 2.64 13.92 15.28
CA SER A 445 3.78 14.08 16.16
C SER A 445 5.02 13.33 15.66
N ALA A 446 4.89 12.07 15.26
CA ALA A 446 5.99 11.26 14.77
C ALA A 446 6.66 11.82 13.50
N TYR A 447 5.87 12.42 12.61
CA TYR A 447 6.37 13.13 11.43
C TYR A 447 7.26 14.32 11.81
N PHE A 448 6.77 15.22 12.68
CA PHE A 448 7.53 16.41 13.09
C PHE A 448 8.70 16.11 14.03
N ASP A 449 8.55 15.10 14.90
CA ASP A 449 9.57 14.64 15.85
C ASP A 449 10.62 13.70 15.21
N LYS A 450 10.43 13.30 13.93
CA LYS A 450 11.25 12.31 13.20
C LYS A 450 11.51 11.02 13.99
N ARG A 451 10.44 10.40 14.49
CA ARG A 451 10.50 9.22 15.38
C ARG A 451 9.58 8.08 14.94
N GLY A 452 9.74 6.94 15.59
CA GLY A 452 8.85 5.79 15.42
C GLY A 452 7.46 5.93 16.05
N LEU A 453 6.66 4.89 15.84
CA LEU A 453 5.32 4.73 16.37
C LEU A 453 5.16 3.33 16.96
N ALA A 454 4.62 3.26 18.19
CA ALA A 454 4.11 2.02 18.77
C ALA A 454 2.58 2.07 18.78
N ARG A 455 1.95 0.96 18.38
CA ARG A 455 0.49 0.80 18.33
C ARG A 455 0.11 -0.61 18.72
N CYS A 456 -1.15 -0.78 19.06
CA CYS A 456 -1.75 -2.09 19.29
C CYS A 456 -3.17 -2.15 18.73
N ARG A 457 -3.69 -3.37 18.60
CA ARG A 457 -5.08 -3.66 18.25
C ARG A 457 -5.58 -4.77 19.15
N ILE A 458 -6.66 -4.50 19.90
CA ILE A 458 -7.22 -5.44 20.90
C ILE A 458 -8.55 -5.98 20.38
N SER A 459 -8.70 -7.31 20.37
CA SER A 459 -9.95 -8.00 20.04
C SER A 459 -10.10 -9.26 20.89
N GLY A 460 -11.17 -9.34 21.68
CA GLY A 460 -11.36 -10.43 22.65
C GLY A 460 -10.24 -10.50 23.68
N ASN A 461 -9.67 -11.68 23.89
CA ASN A 461 -8.54 -11.94 24.79
C ASN A 461 -7.17 -11.77 24.12
N LYS A 462 -7.11 -11.26 22.88
CA LYS A 462 -5.88 -11.08 22.11
C LYS A 462 -5.57 -9.62 21.84
N MET A 463 -4.28 -9.32 21.81
CA MET A 463 -3.77 -8.03 21.37
C MET A 463 -2.61 -8.23 20.41
N MET A 464 -2.70 -7.63 19.23
CA MET A 464 -1.53 -7.40 18.38
C MET A 464 -0.82 -6.13 18.85
N ILE A 465 0.50 -6.18 19.02
CA ILE A 465 1.36 -5.02 19.30
C ILE A 465 2.34 -4.88 18.15
N TYR A 466 2.59 -3.65 17.70
CA TYR A 466 3.63 -3.38 16.74
C TYR A 466 4.39 -2.08 16.97
N TYR A 467 5.61 -2.05 16.43
CA TYR A 467 6.46 -0.89 16.34
C TYR A 467 7.12 -0.78 14.97
N PHE A 468 7.25 0.44 14.46
CA PHE A 468 8.10 0.75 13.31
C PHE A 468 8.70 2.15 13.47
N ASN A 469 9.86 2.37 12.84
CA ASN A 469 10.49 3.69 12.78
C ASN A 469 11.17 3.92 11.44
N VAL A 470 10.51 4.66 10.56
CA VAL A 470 11.03 5.01 9.23
C VAL A 470 12.30 5.88 9.27
N PHE A 471 12.65 6.46 10.43
CA PHE A 471 13.86 7.26 10.66
C PHE A 471 14.94 6.52 11.47
N ALA A 472 14.85 5.20 11.62
CA ALA A 472 15.83 4.42 12.39
C ALA A 472 17.22 4.39 11.74
N ASP A 473 18.25 4.23 12.58
CA ASP A 473 19.67 4.18 12.24
C ASP A 473 20.17 2.77 11.82
N ASN A 474 19.26 1.79 11.76
CA ASN A 474 19.54 0.36 11.53
C ASN A 474 20.32 -0.38 12.63
N LEU A 475 20.46 0.22 13.82
CA LEU A 475 20.97 -0.48 15.00
C LEU A 475 19.86 -1.31 15.69
N LYS A 476 20.28 -2.19 16.61
CA LYS A 476 19.37 -2.94 17.49
C LYS A 476 19.12 -2.15 18.76
N HIS A 477 17.86 -1.96 19.10
CA HIS A 477 17.42 -1.29 20.34
C HIS A 477 16.55 -2.20 21.18
N ALA A 478 16.66 -2.08 22.50
CA ALA A 478 15.66 -2.61 23.41
C ALA A 478 14.42 -1.70 23.38
N ILE A 479 13.23 -2.26 23.20
CA ILE A 479 11.97 -1.51 23.25
C ILE A 479 11.14 -1.90 24.46
N GLU A 480 10.50 -0.92 25.08
CA GLU A 480 9.41 -1.10 26.04
C GLU A 480 8.15 -0.39 25.54
N ILE A 481 7.00 -1.08 25.59
CA ILE A 481 5.70 -0.55 25.17
C ILE A 481 4.68 -0.72 26.31
N LYS A 482 3.99 0.35 26.72
CA LYS A 482 2.92 0.28 27.74
C LYS A 482 1.62 -0.26 27.14
N HIS A 483 0.91 -1.12 27.89
CA HIS A 483 -0.46 -1.52 27.54
C HIS A 483 -1.39 -0.29 27.54
N PRO A 484 -2.24 -0.09 26.52
CA PRO A 484 -3.01 1.15 26.34
C PRO A 484 -4.01 1.45 27.45
N SER A 485 -4.53 0.45 28.17
CA SER A 485 -5.47 0.66 29.29
C SER A 485 -4.89 0.28 30.65
N ASN A 486 -3.67 -0.26 30.69
CA ASN A 486 -3.00 -0.61 31.94
C ASN A 486 -1.50 -0.26 31.89
N PRO A 487 -1.13 1.01 32.15
CA PRO A 487 0.26 1.47 32.04
C PRO A 487 1.29 0.74 32.91
N SER A 488 0.88 -0.11 33.86
CA SER A 488 1.79 -0.97 34.64
C SER A 488 2.14 -2.30 33.96
N LYS A 489 1.40 -2.73 32.93
CA LYS A 489 1.78 -3.86 32.07
C LYS A 489 2.61 -3.31 30.91
N THR A 490 3.88 -3.71 30.83
CA THR A 490 4.80 -3.35 29.75
C THR A 490 5.21 -4.58 28.96
N TYR A 491 5.45 -4.40 27.66
CA TYR A 491 5.94 -5.42 26.76
C TYR A 491 7.36 -5.07 26.33
N THR A 492 8.30 -6.01 26.49
CA THR A 492 9.72 -5.82 26.17
C THR A 492 10.16 -6.66 24.99
N GLY A 493 10.96 -6.09 24.09
CA GLY A 493 11.51 -6.82 22.94
C GLY A 493 12.73 -6.12 22.35
N THR A 494 13.16 -6.58 21.17
CA THR A 494 14.25 -5.96 20.39
C THR A 494 13.73 -5.53 19.03
N VAL A 495 14.07 -4.31 18.61
CA VAL A 495 13.70 -3.74 17.30
C VAL A 495 14.95 -3.27 16.57
N ALA A 496 14.93 -3.28 15.24
CA ALA A 496 16.04 -2.79 14.43
C ALA A 496 15.62 -2.18 13.09
N GLY A 497 16.21 -1.03 12.74
CA GLY A 497 16.02 -0.38 11.44
C GLY A 497 14.58 0.02 11.12
N SER A 498 14.34 0.30 9.83
CA SER A 498 13.06 0.81 9.33
C SER A 498 11.95 -0.23 9.21
N GLY A 499 12.21 -1.48 9.59
CA GLY A 499 11.25 -2.58 9.49
C GLY A 499 10.08 -2.47 10.47
N ILE A 500 9.01 -3.20 10.13
CA ILE A 500 7.89 -3.45 11.03
C ILE A 500 8.21 -4.60 11.99
N HIS A 501 7.89 -4.41 13.26
CA HIS A 501 8.05 -5.39 14.32
C HIS A 501 6.68 -5.65 14.93
N ALA A 502 6.09 -6.83 14.72
CA ALA A 502 4.73 -7.14 15.17
C ALA A 502 4.66 -8.50 15.91
N VAL A 503 3.76 -8.59 16.88
CA VAL A 503 3.53 -9.79 17.71
C VAL A 503 2.09 -9.82 18.19
N VAL A 504 1.53 -11.02 18.43
CA VAL A 504 0.27 -11.20 19.15
C VAL A 504 0.56 -11.72 20.55
N VAL A 505 -0.08 -11.13 21.55
CA VAL A 505 -0.07 -11.58 22.94
C VAL A 505 -1.49 -11.89 23.40
N ASP A 506 -1.64 -12.89 24.25
CA ASP A 506 -2.86 -13.09 25.04
C ASP A 506 -2.84 -12.13 26.25
N LEU A 507 -4.01 -11.61 26.63
CA LEU A 507 -4.17 -10.48 27.57
C LEU A 507 -4.27 -10.86 29.04
#